data_AF-A0A7C7HXN4-F1
#
_entry.id   AF-A0A7C7HXN4-F1
#
_cell.length_a   1.000
_cell.length_b   1.000
_cell.length_c   1.000
_cell.angle_alpha   90.00
_cell.angle_beta   90.00
_cell.angle_gamma   90.00
#
_symmetry.space_group_name_H-M   'P 1'
#
loop_
_entity.id
_entity.type
_entity.pdbx_description
1 polymer ?
#
loop_
_entity_poly.entity_id
_entity_poly.type
_entity_poly.pdbx_seq_one_letter_code
_entity_poly.pdbx_strand_id
1 'polypeptide(L)'
;MDLATPISNLKGVGSRRETVLNDHGISTIHDLLYYFPRRHLDRTTISPIRNFTKGDVVTLIGKVETFGEKFTRRGKIFQVIVSDETGLLTLTWFNGVRYIKNLFKIGDKLAIHGKVDYYGGFTITHPEFDKLEKDDDPVSTGKVIPLYPLTQELKSSGLDQRILRNMVSEALSLNIEISELFSNDILKTNGLIPLKKALHDIHFSVGIGELNQAIKRLKFDEHFFLQLLMALRKQSLQRSGTSPLSNIGPYFKLISESLKFELTEAQKKVIKEIHSDLKNSISMNRLLQGDVGSGKTIVSILVSALAVGNSAQVAIMAPTEILATQHYHSFKTELERANIPCTLLLGNMKKSERIPILDGLENGKIPVVIGTHALIQDDVIFKNLGLVIVDEQHRFGVNQRAKLIEKGINPHFLAMTATPIPRTLSITYHGDMDLSIIDEMPANRIPVVTKVV
;
A
#
# COMPACT_ATOMS: atom_id res chain seq x y z
N MET A 1 -27.34 -10.65 22.14
CA MET A 1 -26.19 -11.15 21.36
C MET A 1 -25.20 -10.01 21.25
N ASP A 2 -23.93 -10.36 21.10
CA ASP A 2 -22.83 -9.42 20.91
C ASP A 2 -22.19 -9.65 19.53
N LEU A 3 -21.26 -8.77 19.15
CA LEU A 3 -20.51 -8.89 17.92
C LEU A 3 -19.60 -10.14 17.89
N ALA A 4 -19.21 -10.66 19.05
CA ALA A 4 -18.39 -11.86 19.20
C ALA A 4 -19.18 -13.18 19.08
N THR A 5 -20.50 -13.11 18.96
CA THR A 5 -21.35 -14.29 18.84
C THR A 5 -20.93 -15.12 17.61
N PRO A 6 -20.76 -16.45 17.73
CA PRO A 6 -20.36 -17.31 16.62
C PRO A 6 -21.35 -17.32 15.46
N ILE A 7 -20.86 -17.44 14.23
CA ILE A 7 -21.70 -17.50 13.02
C ILE A 7 -22.62 -18.73 12.98
N SER A 8 -22.30 -19.81 13.69
CA SER A 8 -23.16 -21.00 13.82
C SER A 8 -24.53 -20.70 14.42
N ASN A 9 -24.67 -19.57 15.12
CA ASN A 9 -25.95 -19.15 15.68
C ASN A 9 -26.89 -18.54 14.63
N LEU A 10 -26.41 -18.24 13.41
CA LEU A 10 -27.23 -17.74 12.32
C LEU A 10 -27.97 -18.88 11.60
N LYS A 11 -29.20 -18.62 11.18
CA LYS A 11 -30.00 -19.60 10.45
C LYS A 11 -29.37 -19.88 9.10
N GLY A 12 -29.28 -21.17 8.77
CA GLY A 12 -28.68 -21.62 7.52
C GLY A 12 -27.16 -21.78 7.58
N VAL A 13 -26.52 -21.56 8.73
CA VAL A 13 -25.12 -21.95 8.96
C VAL A 13 -25.08 -23.35 9.58
N GLY A 14 -24.98 -24.38 8.73
CA GLY A 14 -24.68 -25.74 9.18
C GLY A 14 -23.18 -25.97 9.37
N SER A 15 -22.79 -27.07 10.02
CA SER A 15 -21.40 -27.41 10.34
C SER A 15 -20.44 -27.28 9.15
N ARG A 16 -20.84 -27.74 7.96
CA ARG A 16 -20.03 -27.61 6.73
C ARG A 16 -19.79 -26.16 6.31
N ARG A 17 -20.79 -25.29 6.45
CA ARG A 17 -20.66 -23.85 6.09
C ARG A 17 -19.84 -23.12 7.14
N GLU A 18 -20.07 -23.44 8.42
CA GLU A 18 -19.30 -22.91 9.53
C GLU A 18 -17.80 -23.16 9.36
N THR A 19 -17.40 -24.42 9.09
CA THR A 19 -15.98 -24.75 8.88
C THR A 19 -15.37 -23.92 7.75
N VAL A 20 -16.03 -23.87 6.59
CA VAL A 20 -15.48 -23.14 5.43
C VAL A 20 -15.46 -21.62 5.67
N LEU A 21 -16.46 -21.05 6.34
CA LEU A 21 -16.45 -19.64 6.72
C LEU A 21 -15.33 -19.32 7.72
N ASN A 22 -15.11 -20.19 8.72
CA ASN A 22 -14.00 -20.06 9.67
C ASN A 22 -12.65 -20.10 8.97
N ASP A 23 -12.45 -21.02 8.01
CA ASP A 23 -11.22 -21.12 7.21
C ASP A 23 -10.96 -19.85 6.38
N HIS A 24 -12.02 -19.09 6.07
CA HIS A 24 -11.95 -17.80 5.39
C HIS A 24 -11.92 -16.59 6.35
N GLY A 25 -11.73 -16.82 7.65
CA GLY A 25 -11.63 -15.78 8.66
C GLY A 25 -12.98 -15.15 9.07
N ILE A 26 -14.10 -15.82 8.78
CA ILE A 26 -15.44 -15.37 9.14
C ILE A 26 -15.97 -16.30 10.23
N SER A 27 -15.74 -15.96 11.50
CA SER A 27 -16.12 -16.81 12.63
C SER A 27 -17.18 -16.21 13.54
N THR A 28 -17.33 -14.89 13.51
CA THR A 28 -18.26 -14.16 14.36
C THR A 28 -19.21 -13.28 13.56
N ILE A 29 -20.26 -12.77 14.21
CA ILE A 29 -21.15 -11.76 13.62
C ILE A 29 -20.36 -10.52 13.19
N HIS A 30 -19.37 -10.10 13.98
CA HIS A 30 -18.45 -9.03 13.61
C HIS A 30 -17.81 -9.29 12.24
N ASP A 31 -17.19 -10.46 12.06
CA ASP A 31 -16.47 -10.78 10.83
C ASP A 31 -17.42 -10.80 9.62
N LEU A 32 -18.65 -11.29 9.82
CA LEU A 32 -19.67 -11.28 8.77
C LEU A 32 -20.11 -9.86 8.36
N LEU A 33 -20.29 -8.95 9.33
CA LEU A 33 -20.64 -7.55 9.06
C LEU A 33 -19.48 -6.75 8.46
N TYR A 34 -18.24 -7.19 8.66
CA TYR A 34 -17.06 -6.59 8.01
C TYR A 34 -16.66 -7.34 6.72
N TYR A 35 -17.40 -8.38 6.34
CA TYR A 35 -17.24 -9.05 5.04
C TYR A 35 -17.92 -8.25 3.94
N PHE A 36 -17.29 -7.15 3.53
CA PHE A 36 -17.91 -6.17 2.64
C PHE A 36 -18.18 -6.72 1.24
N PRO A 37 -19.26 -6.24 0.56
CA PRO A 37 -19.49 -6.56 -0.84
C PRO A 37 -18.33 -6.07 -1.72
N ARG A 38 -17.93 -6.88 -2.70
CA ARG A 38 -16.93 -6.47 -3.71
C ARG A 38 -17.50 -5.44 -4.70
N ARG A 39 -18.83 -5.46 -4.89
CA ARG A 39 -19.55 -4.62 -5.83
C ARG A 39 -20.98 -4.45 -5.38
N HIS A 40 -21.60 -3.37 -5.84
CA HIS A 40 -23.01 -3.07 -5.63
C HIS A 40 -23.68 -2.92 -6.99
N LEU A 41 -24.78 -3.63 -7.21
CA LEU A 41 -25.58 -3.53 -8.42
C LEU A 41 -26.75 -2.57 -8.18
N ASP A 42 -26.72 -1.41 -8.84
CA ASP A 42 -27.82 -0.44 -8.78
C ASP A 42 -28.94 -0.81 -9.76
N ARG A 43 -30.06 -1.30 -9.21
CA ARG A 43 -31.25 -1.69 -9.97
C ARG A 43 -31.99 -0.49 -10.57
N THR A 44 -31.84 0.71 -10.01
CA THR A 44 -32.53 1.91 -10.52
C THR A 44 -31.98 2.36 -11.88
N THR A 45 -30.76 1.93 -12.20
CA THR A 45 -30.09 2.20 -13.48
C THR A 45 -30.33 1.12 -14.54
N ILE A 46 -31.11 0.07 -14.22
CA ILE A 46 -31.38 -1.02 -15.16
C ILE A 46 -32.13 -0.45 -16.36
N SER A 47 -31.46 -0.50 -17.51
CA SER A 47 -32.00 -0.02 -18.77
C SER A 47 -32.29 -1.21 -19.68
N PRO A 48 -33.48 -1.30 -20.29
CA PRO A 48 -33.76 -2.34 -21.26
C PRO A 48 -32.95 -2.12 -22.53
N ILE A 49 -32.58 -3.22 -23.22
CA ILE A 49 -31.73 -3.22 -24.41
C ILE A 49 -32.28 -2.30 -25.50
N ARG A 50 -33.61 -2.23 -25.66
CA ARG A 50 -34.25 -1.34 -26.65
C ARG A 50 -33.92 0.15 -26.49
N ASN A 51 -33.50 0.58 -25.29
CA ASN A 51 -33.20 1.98 -24.98
C ASN A 51 -31.70 2.30 -25.16
N PHE A 52 -30.87 1.32 -25.52
CA PHE A 52 -29.44 1.55 -25.60
C PHE A 52 -29.08 2.45 -26.77
N THR A 53 -28.11 3.33 -26.53
CA THR A 53 -27.43 4.06 -27.59
C THR A 53 -25.93 3.75 -27.55
N LYS A 54 -25.28 3.90 -28.71
CA LYS A 54 -23.83 3.67 -28.80
C LYS A 54 -23.11 4.69 -27.92
N GLY A 55 -22.28 4.19 -27.00
CA GLY A 55 -21.48 4.99 -26.08
C GLY A 55 -22.00 5.01 -24.64
N ASP A 56 -23.24 4.58 -24.41
CA ASP A 56 -23.83 4.53 -23.07
C ASP A 56 -23.10 3.54 -22.16
N VAL A 57 -23.01 3.85 -20.87
CA VAL A 57 -22.63 2.89 -19.83
C VAL A 57 -23.93 2.42 -19.18
N VAL A 58 -24.25 1.15 -19.36
CA VAL A 58 -25.56 0.60 -18.96
C VAL A 58 -25.40 -0.52 -17.96
N THR A 59 -26.42 -0.67 -17.12
CA THR A 59 -26.65 -1.86 -16.30
C THR A 59 -27.88 -2.57 -16.84
N LEU A 60 -27.82 -3.88 -17.02
CA LEU A 60 -28.98 -4.68 -17.45
C LEU A 60 -29.00 -6.05 -16.80
N ILE A 61 -30.17 -6.69 -16.84
CA ILE A 61 -30.32 -8.10 -16.51
C ILE A 61 -30.71 -8.82 -17.79
N GLY A 62 -29.86 -9.74 -18.24
CA GLY A 62 -30.08 -10.51 -19.46
C GLY A 62 -29.99 -12.01 -19.21
N LYS A 63 -30.70 -12.79 -20.01
CA LYS A 63 -30.61 -14.26 -20.02
C LYS A 63 -29.65 -14.70 -21.13
N VAL A 64 -28.75 -15.62 -20.83
CA VAL A 64 -27.85 -16.21 -21.83
C VAL A 64 -28.66 -17.06 -22.79
N GLU A 65 -28.71 -16.65 -24.06
CA GLU A 65 -29.38 -17.40 -25.13
C GLU A 65 -28.40 -18.39 -25.77
N THR A 66 -27.20 -17.93 -26.10
CA THR A 66 -26.16 -18.77 -26.71
C THR A 66 -24.78 -18.18 -26.49
N PHE A 67 -23.74 -18.98 -26.70
CA PHE A 67 -22.35 -18.53 -26.64
C PHE A 67 -21.45 -19.38 -27.55
N GLY A 68 -20.31 -18.82 -27.97
CA GLY A 68 -19.40 -19.52 -28.87
C GLY A 68 -18.02 -18.86 -28.99
N GLU A 69 -17.06 -19.65 -29.47
CA GLU A 69 -15.74 -19.16 -29.86
C GLU A 69 -15.74 -18.84 -31.37
N LYS A 70 -15.26 -17.65 -31.74
CA LYS A 70 -15.02 -17.26 -33.13
C LYS A 70 -13.52 -17.08 -33.37
N PHE A 71 -13.00 -17.76 -34.38
CA PHE A 71 -11.62 -17.58 -34.83
C PHE A 71 -11.53 -16.36 -35.74
N THR A 72 -10.59 -15.46 -35.44
CA THR A 72 -10.28 -14.31 -36.28
C THR A 72 -8.80 -14.27 -36.63
N ARG A 73 -8.44 -13.48 -37.65
CA ARG A 73 -7.06 -13.31 -38.12
C ARG A 73 -6.09 -12.83 -37.03
N ARG A 74 -6.60 -12.22 -35.94
CA ARG A 74 -5.83 -11.69 -34.81
C ARG A 74 -5.95 -12.51 -33.52
N GLY A 75 -6.68 -13.64 -33.53
CA GLY A 75 -6.83 -14.51 -32.36
C GLY A 75 -8.25 -15.07 -32.17
N LYS A 76 -8.49 -15.68 -30.99
CA LYS A 76 -9.79 -16.21 -30.60
C LYS A 76 -10.62 -15.15 -29.90
N ILE A 77 -11.88 -15.03 -30.29
CA ILE A 77 -12.87 -14.17 -29.63
C ILE A 77 -13.93 -15.08 -29.01
N PHE A 78 -14.31 -14.82 -27.77
CA PHE A 78 -15.46 -15.48 -27.14
C PHE A 78 -16.64 -14.53 -27.11
N GLN A 79 -17.80 -15.00 -27.54
CA GLN A 79 -19.03 -14.22 -27.57
C GLN A 79 -20.13 -14.93 -26.81
N VAL A 80 -20.88 -14.17 -26.01
CA VAL A 80 -22.10 -14.62 -25.33
C VAL A 80 -23.23 -13.71 -25.78
N ILE A 81 -24.28 -14.27 -26.37
CA ILE A 81 -25.48 -13.53 -26.74
C ILE A 81 -26.45 -13.65 -25.56
N VAL A 82 -26.83 -12.49 -25.04
CA VAL A 82 -27.84 -12.38 -24.00
C VAL A 82 -29.06 -11.68 -24.56
N SER A 83 -30.23 -12.07 -24.08
CA SER A 83 -31.50 -11.40 -24.37
C SER A 83 -32.00 -10.70 -23.12
N ASP A 84 -32.72 -9.61 -23.31
CA ASP A 84 -33.77 -9.22 -22.38
C ASP A 84 -35.12 -9.34 -23.10
N GLU A 85 -36.23 -8.99 -22.43
CA GLU A 85 -37.56 -9.03 -23.05
C GLU A 85 -37.71 -8.06 -24.25
N THR A 86 -36.71 -7.23 -24.55
CA THR A 86 -36.75 -6.13 -25.51
C THR A 86 -35.75 -6.24 -26.65
N GLY A 87 -34.71 -7.06 -26.54
CA GLY A 87 -33.68 -7.18 -27.58
C GLY A 87 -32.55 -8.16 -27.26
N LEU A 88 -31.55 -8.17 -28.13
CA LEU A 88 -30.34 -8.99 -28.02
C LEU A 88 -29.10 -8.11 -27.82
N LEU A 89 -28.19 -8.58 -26.98
CA LEU A 89 -26.91 -7.94 -26.70
C LEU A 89 -25.79 -8.98 -26.82
N THR A 90 -24.72 -8.63 -27.53
CA THR A 90 -23.53 -9.48 -27.63
C THR A 90 -22.49 -9.05 -26.61
N LEU A 91 -22.03 -9.97 -25.76
CA LEU A 91 -20.92 -9.77 -24.86
C LEU A 91 -19.66 -10.36 -25.48
N THR A 92 -18.59 -9.58 -25.59
CA THR A 92 -17.39 -9.97 -26.35
C THR A 92 -16.13 -9.93 -25.49
N TRP A 93 -15.31 -10.99 -25.52
CA TRP A 93 -14.01 -11.06 -24.87
C TRP A 93 -12.91 -11.43 -25.87
N PHE A 94 -11.85 -10.61 -25.91
CA PHE A 94 -10.65 -10.87 -26.72
C PHE A 94 -9.56 -11.63 -25.94
N ASN A 95 -9.56 -11.49 -24.62
CA ASN A 95 -8.60 -12.09 -23.70
C ASN A 95 -9.29 -13.05 -22.72
N GLY A 96 -8.57 -14.05 -22.22
CA GLY A 96 -9.07 -14.94 -21.15
C GLY A 96 -10.12 -15.96 -21.59
N VAL A 97 -10.30 -16.18 -22.90
CA VAL A 97 -11.33 -17.06 -23.51
C VAL A 97 -11.42 -18.44 -22.83
N ARG A 98 -10.27 -19.07 -22.54
CA ARG A 98 -10.22 -20.42 -21.93
C ARG A 98 -10.89 -20.49 -20.55
N TYR A 99 -10.80 -19.42 -19.76
CA TYR A 99 -11.41 -19.34 -18.43
C TYR A 99 -12.88 -18.92 -18.54
N ILE A 100 -13.14 -17.86 -19.30
CA ILE A 100 -14.45 -17.22 -19.38
C ILE A 100 -15.52 -18.16 -19.97
N LYS A 101 -15.16 -19.00 -20.94
CA LYS A 101 -16.13 -19.93 -21.53
C LYS A 101 -16.74 -20.93 -20.55
N ASN A 102 -15.99 -21.33 -19.52
CA ASN A 102 -16.46 -22.28 -18.51
C ASN A 102 -17.41 -21.61 -17.50
N LEU A 103 -17.55 -20.28 -17.57
CA LEU A 103 -18.39 -19.51 -16.67
C LEU A 103 -19.83 -19.43 -17.15
N PHE A 104 -20.22 -19.83 -18.36
CA PHE A 104 -21.59 -19.63 -18.85
C PHE A 104 -22.31 -20.94 -19.17
N LYS A 105 -23.62 -20.96 -18.92
CA LYS A 105 -24.56 -21.99 -19.38
C LYS A 105 -25.74 -21.30 -20.04
N ILE A 106 -26.31 -21.94 -21.07
CA ILE A 106 -27.54 -21.47 -21.71
C ILE A 106 -28.64 -21.40 -20.66
N GLY A 107 -29.32 -20.26 -20.59
CA GLY A 107 -30.37 -19.96 -19.62
C GLY A 107 -29.90 -19.29 -18.32
N ASP A 108 -28.61 -19.08 -18.12
CA ASP A 108 -28.10 -18.29 -16.98
C ASP A 108 -28.67 -16.86 -17.04
N LYS A 109 -29.15 -16.33 -15.91
CA LYS A 109 -29.46 -14.89 -15.78
C LYS A 109 -28.21 -14.15 -15.34
N LEU A 110 -27.89 -13.04 -16.00
CA LEU A 110 -26.69 -12.25 -15.75
C LEU A 110 -27.07 -10.80 -15.46
N ALA A 111 -26.54 -10.24 -14.37
CA ALA A 111 -26.44 -8.80 -14.19
C ALA A 111 -25.19 -8.31 -14.90
N ILE A 112 -25.35 -7.47 -15.91
CA ILE A 112 -24.29 -7.03 -16.82
C ILE A 112 -24.13 -5.53 -16.66
N HIS A 113 -22.88 -5.07 -16.60
CA HIS A 113 -22.53 -3.66 -16.62
C HIS A 113 -21.40 -3.41 -17.60
N GLY A 114 -21.51 -2.34 -18.38
CA GLY A 114 -20.42 -1.90 -19.24
C GLY A 114 -20.85 -0.92 -20.31
N LYS A 115 -19.87 -0.51 -21.13
CA LYS A 115 -20.06 0.45 -22.20
C LYS A 115 -20.60 -0.23 -23.46
N VAL A 116 -21.74 0.24 -23.95
CA VAL A 116 -22.39 -0.23 -25.17
C VAL A 116 -21.66 0.32 -26.38
N ASP A 117 -21.35 -0.57 -27.32
CA ASP A 117 -20.93 -0.26 -28.68
C ASP A 117 -21.91 -0.90 -29.68
N TYR A 118 -21.76 -0.58 -30.96
CA TYR A 118 -22.63 -1.08 -32.02
C TYR A 118 -21.81 -1.59 -33.21
N TYR A 119 -21.84 -2.91 -33.43
CA TYR A 119 -21.20 -3.58 -34.56
C TYR A 119 -22.13 -4.67 -35.13
N GLY A 120 -23.06 -4.26 -36.00
CA GLY A 120 -24.10 -5.17 -36.53
C GLY A 120 -25.13 -5.60 -35.47
N GLY A 121 -25.17 -4.89 -34.35
CA GLY A 121 -25.97 -5.15 -33.16
C GLY A 121 -25.30 -4.52 -31.92
N PHE A 122 -26.04 -4.37 -30.83
CA PHE A 122 -25.46 -3.90 -29.57
C PHE A 122 -24.43 -4.91 -29.05
N THR A 123 -23.29 -4.39 -28.60
CA THR A 123 -22.25 -5.21 -27.99
C THR A 123 -21.61 -4.51 -26.80
N ILE A 124 -21.16 -5.29 -25.81
CA ILE A 124 -20.29 -4.80 -24.75
C ILE A 124 -18.99 -5.61 -24.81
N THR A 125 -17.88 -4.90 -24.95
CA THR A 125 -16.55 -5.50 -24.94
C THR A 125 -16.05 -5.59 -23.50
N HIS A 126 -15.59 -6.76 -23.07
CA HIS A 126 -15.12 -7.02 -21.72
C HIS A 126 -16.10 -6.53 -20.63
N PRO A 127 -17.39 -6.94 -20.68
CA PRO A 127 -18.37 -6.52 -19.69
C PRO A 127 -18.01 -7.06 -18.31
N GLU A 128 -18.39 -6.30 -17.29
CA GLU A 128 -18.50 -6.83 -15.94
C GLU A 128 -19.83 -7.57 -15.82
N PHE A 129 -19.80 -8.78 -15.27
CA PHE A 129 -21.02 -9.57 -15.09
C PHE A 129 -21.02 -10.36 -13.79
N ASP A 130 -22.23 -10.58 -13.26
CA ASP A 130 -22.51 -11.48 -12.16
C ASP A 130 -23.68 -12.38 -12.53
N LYS A 131 -23.61 -13.66 -12.13
CA LYS A 131 -24.74 -14.58 -12.29
C LYS A 131 -25.79 -14.29 -11.24
N LEU A 132 -27.03 -14.15 -11.69
CA LEU A 132 -28.21 -14.11 -10.84
C LEU A 132 -28.84 -15.49 -10.80
N GLU A 133 -29.28 -15.91 -9.62
CA GLU A 133 -29.89 -17.23 -9.44
C GLU A 133 -31.40 -17.20 -9.70
N LYS A 134 -32.03 -18.37 -9.93
CA LYS A 134 -33.44 -18.48 -10.37
C LYS A 134 -34.45 -17.85 -9.39
N ASP A 135 -34.11 -17.83 -8.10
CA ASP A 135 -34.90 -17.27 -7.00
C ASP A 135 -34.45 -15.86 -6.57
N ASP A 136 -33.50 -15.24 -7.28
CA ASP A 136 -33.24 -13.80 -7.16
C ASP A 136 -34.36 -13.04 -7.87
N ASP A 137 -35.55 -13.15 -7.29
CA ASP A 137 -36.75 -12.50 -7.76
C ASP A 137 -36.53 -10.98 -7.71
N PRO A 138 -37.10 -10.19 -8.64
CA PRO A 138 -36.90 -8.75 -8.67
C PRO A 138 -37.34 -7.99 -7.41
N VAL A 139 -38.07 -8.66 -6.52
CA VAL A 139 -38.86 -8.07 -5.44
C VAL A 139 -38.21 -8.20 -4.05
N SER A 140 -37.12 -8.97 -3.89
CA SER A 140 -36.39 -9.06 -2.61
C SER A 140 -34.95 -8.56 -2.75
N THR A 141 -34.46 -7.46 -2.18
CA THR A 141 -34.96 -6.51 -1.17
C THR A 141 -33.98 -5.31 -1.19
N GLY A 142 -34.01 -4.47 -2.24
CA GLY A 142 -33.20 -3.24 -2.28
C GLY A 142 -32.99 -2.67 -3.69
N LYS A 143 -32.91 -1.33 -3.79
CA LYS A 143 -32.53 -0.61 -5.02
C LYS A 143 -31.07 -0.87 -5.40
N VAL A 144 -30.24 -1.24 -4.43
CA VAL A 144 -28.83 -1.55 -4.60
C VAL A 144 -28.57 -2.93 -4.01
N ILE A 145 -28.10 -3.88 -4.83
CA ILE A 145 -27.86 -5.26 -4.40
C ILE A 145 -26.37 -5.43 -4.08
N PRO A 146 -25.99 -5.86 -2.87
CA PRO A 146 -24.61 -6.22 -2.56
C PRO A 146 -24.22 -7.53 -3.25
N LEU A 147 -23.03 -7.53 -3.82
CA LEU A 147 -22.40 -8.71 -4.42
C LEU A 147 -21.11 -8.99 -3.68
N TYR A 148 -21.04 -10.14 -3.02
CA TYR A 148 -19.92 -10.52 -2.18
C TYR A 148 -18.87 -11.34 -2.95
N PRO A 149 -17.61 -11.33 -2.52
CA PRO A 149 -16.65 -12.33 -2.99
C PRO A 149 -17.14 -13.75 -2.66
N LEU A 150 -17.05 -14.67 -3.61
CA LEU A 150 -17.36 -16.09 -3.39
C LEU A 150 -16.30 -16.95 -4.07
N THR A 151 -15.41 -17.55 -3.27
CA THR A 151 -14.40 -18.52 -3.72
C THR A 151 -15.08 -19.82 -4.17
N GLN A 152 -14.34 -20.69 -4.89
CA GLN A 152 -14.88 -22.00 -5.27
C GLN A 152 -15.21 -22.86 -4.05
N GLU A 153 -14.39 -22.76 -3.00
CA GLU A 153 -14.60 -23.46 -1.73
C GLU A 153 -15.89 -23.01 -1.05
N LEU A 154 -16.12 -21.70 -0.92
CA LEU A 154 -17.39 -21.16 -0.40
C LEU A 154 -18.59 -21.65 -1.22
N LYS A 155 -18.51 -21.64 -2.56
CA LYS A 155 -19.60 -22.16 -3.40
C LYS A 155 -19.83 -23.65 -3.19
N SER A 156 -18.78 -24.43 -3.02
CA SER A 156 -18.86 -25.88 -2.82
C SER A 156 -19.50 -26.28 -1.48
N SER A 157 -19.44 -25.41 -0.47
CA SER A 157 -20.16 -25.59 0.81
C SER A 157 -21.64 -25.24 0.71
N GLY A 158 -22.10 -24.88 -0.49
CA GLY A 158 -23.47 -24.46 -0.77
C GLY A 158 -23.74 -23.03 -0.32
N LEU A 159 -22.72 -22.18 -0.22
CA LEU A 159 -22.91 -20.74 -0.08
C LEU A 159 -23.10 -20.10 -1.46
N ASP A 160 -24.09 -19.23 -1.54
CA ASP A 160 -24.36 -18.38 -2.69
C ASP A 160 -24.60 -16.94 -2.23
N GLN A 161 -24.87 -16.05 -3.19
CA GLN A 161 -25.11 -14.64 -2.89
C GLN A 161 -26.36 -14.43 -2.04
N ARG A 162 -27.41 -15.25 -2.22
CA ARG A 162 -28.68 -15.14 -1.51
C ARG A 162 -28.52 -15.56 -0.05
N ILE A 163 -27.88 -16.70 0.20
CA ILE A 163 -27.62 -17.20 1.55
C ILE A 163 -26.73 -16.20 2.30
N LEU A 164 -25.70 -15.66 1.64
CA LEU A 164 -24.84 -14.65 2.27
C LEU A 164 -25.59 -13.36 2.59
N ARG A 165 -26.43 -12.86 1.67
CA ARG A 165 -27.34 -11.74 1.97
C ARG A 165 -28.27 -12.05 3.14
N ASN A 166 -28.85 -13.26 3.20
CA ASN A 166 -29.74 -13.65 4.29
C ASN A 166 -29.01 -13.70 5.63
N MET A 167 -27.80 -14.25 5.67
CA MET A 167 -26.97 -14.28 6.88
C MET A 167 -26.63 -12.87 7.36
N VAL A 168 -26.22 -11.96 6.45
CA VAL A 168 -25.91 -10.57 6.79
C VAL A 168 -27.17 -9.82 7.23
N SER A 169 -28.30 -10.04 6.56
CA SER A 169 -29.59 -9.43 6.93
C SER A 169 -30.06 -9.91 8.30
N GLU A 170 -29.90 -11.20 8.61
CA GLU A 170 -30.19 -11.73 9.93
C GLU A 170 -29.27 -11.09 10.96
N ALA A 171 -27.96 -11.05 10.71
CA ALA A 171 -26.97 -10.41 11.57
C ALA A 171 -27.30 -8.94 11.87
N LEU A 172 -27.71 -8.17 10.87
CA LEU A 172 -28.12 -6.76 11.03
C LEU A 172 -29.46 -6.59 11.77
N SER A 173 -30.34 -7.59 11.70
CA SER A 173 -31.64 -7.59 12.39
C SER A 173 -31.52 -7.93 13.87
N LEU A 174 -30.42 -8.57 14.28
CA LEU A 174 -30.13 -8.80 15.68
C LEU A 174 -29.95 -7.44 16.37
N ASN A 175 -30.59 -7.26 17.53
CA ASN A 175 -30.47 -6.04 18.31
C ASN A 175 -29.12 -5.99 19.06
N ILE A 176 -28.03 -5.98 18.29
CA ILE A 176 -26.66 -5.89 18.76
C ILE A 176 -26.31 -4.41 18.87
N GLU A 177 -25.72 -4.06 20.00
CA GLU A 177 -25.16 -2.73 20.22
C GLU A 177 -23.84 -2.63 19.44
N ILE A 178 -23.81 -1.70 18.48
CA ILE A 178 -22.60 -1.37 17.73
C ILE A 178 -22.13 -0.03 18.28
N SER A 179 -21.11 -0.08 19.12
CA SER A 179 -20.54 1.10 19.76
C SER A 179 -20.02 2.08 18.72
N GLU A 180 -20.35 3.35 18.89
CA GLU A 180 -19.83 4.42 18.05
C GLU A 180 -18.38 4.72 18.43
N LEU A 181 -17.50 4.79 17.43
CA LEU A 181 -16.06 4.97 17.58
C LEU A 181 -15.67 6.44 17.79
N PHE A 182 -16.47 7.37 17.26
CA PHE A 182 -16.17 8.79 17.27
C PHE A 182 -17.17 9.62 18.08
N SER A 183 -16.70 10.72 18.65
CA SER A 183 -17.60 11.68 19.28
C SER A 183 -18.54 12.32 18.25
N ASN A 184 -19.70 12.79 18.70
CA ASN A 184 -20.67 13.48 17.85
C ASN A 184 -20.07 14.71 17.13
N ASP A 185 -19.06 15.36 17.73
CA ASP A 185 -18.39 16.51 17.13
C ASP A 185 -17.54 16.10 15.92
N ILE A 186 -16.81 14.98 16.01
CA ILE A 186 -16.03 14.44 14.88
C ILE A 186 -16.97 14.03 13.75
N LEU A 187 -18.10 13.38 14.06
CA LEU A 187 -19.09 12.98 13.06
C LEU A 187 -19.66 14.18 12.30
N LYS A 188 -20.07 15.22 13.03
CA LYS A 188 -20.64 16.45 12.43
C LYS A 188 -19.62 17.21 11.59
N THR A 189 -18.42 17.41 12.13
CA THR A 189 -17.36 18.19 11.45
C THR A 189 -16.93 17.57 10.13
N ASN A 190 -16.88 16.23 10.07
CA ASN A 190 -16.44 15.49 8.88
C ASN A 190 -17.59 15.03 7.97
N GLY A 191 -18.85 15.32 8.36
CA GLY A 191 -20.04 14.87 7.64
C GLY A 191 -20.07 13.34 7.49
N LEU A 192 -19.97 12.64 8.63
CA LEU A 192 -19.95 11.18 8.74
C LEU A 192 -21.25 10.68 9.37
N ILE A 193 -21.78 9.58 8.84
CA ILE A 193 -22.93 8.88 9.43
C ILE A 193 -22.49 7.96 10.58
N PRO A 194 -23.38 7.59 11.53
CA PRO A 194 -23.04 6.66 12.61
C PRO A 194 -22.58 5.28 12.09
N LEU A 195 -21.69 4.60 12.83
CA LEU A 195 -21.10 3.33 12.40
C LEU A 195 -22.16 2.26 12.10
N LYS A 196 -23.15 2.11 13.00
CA LYS A 196 -24.28 1.18 12.81
C LYS A 196 -25.00 1.41 11.48
N LYS A 197 -25.19 2.68 11.10
CA LYS A 197 -25.83 3.03 9.82
C LYS A 197 -24.90 2.73 8.64
N ALA A 198 -23.61 3.02 8.75
CA ALA A 198 -22.65 2.70 7.70
C ALA A 198 -22.53 1.20 7.43
N LEU A 199 -22.49 0.37 8.49
CA LEU A 199 -22.49 -1.09 8.36
C LEU A 199 -23.80 -1.60 7.77
N HIS A 200 -24.94 -0.99 8.09
CA HIS A 200 -26.19 -1.34 7.41
C HIS A 200 -26.14 -0.98 5.92
N ASP A 201 -25.81 0.27 5.60
CA ASP A 201 -25.91 0.82 4.24
C ASP A 201 -24.83 0.26 3.29
N ILE A 202 -23.66 -0.18 3.79
CA ILE A 202 -22.68 -0.87 2.95
C ILE A 202 -23.20 -2.22 2.44
N HIS A 203 -24.11 -2.87 3.17
CA HIS A 203 -24.73 -4.12 2.74
C HIS A 203 -26.07 -3.89 2.04
N PHE A 204 -26.94 -3.08 2.62
CA PHE A 204 -28.33 -2.88 2.18
C PHE A 204 -28.70 -1.40 2.11
N SER A 205 -27.98 -0.62 1.28
CA SER A 205 -28.32 0.77 1.04
C SER A 205 -29.66 0.93 0.32
N VAL A 206 -30.42 1.95 0.73
CA VAL A 206 -31.64 2.38 0.03
C VAL A 206 -31.32 3.00 -1.34
N GLY A 207 -30.12 3.54 -1.53
CA GLY A 207 -29.69 4.14 -2.79
C GLY A 207 -28.18 4.41 -2.83
N ILE A 208 -27.71 4.90 -3.99
CA ILE A 208 -26.28 5.17 -4.20
C ILE A 208 -25.76 6.29 -3.27
N GLY A 209 -26.62 7.23 -2.87
CA GLY A 209 -26.25 8.33 -1.96
C GLY A 209 -25.88 7.81 -0.57
N GLU A 210 -26.73 6.96 0.01
CA GLU A 210 -26.51 6.31 1.29
C GLU A 210 -25.30 5.37 1.23
N LEU A 211 -25.17 4.59 0.14
CA LEU A 211 -24.00 3.75 -0.09
C LEU A 211 -22.71 4.57 -0.08
N ASN A 212 -22.68 5.71 -0.78
CA ASN A 212 -21.50 6.56 -0.82
C ASN A 212 -21.15 7.14 0.57
N GLN A 213 -22.16 7.48 1.38
CA GLN A 213 -21.94 7.91 2.76
C GLN A 213 -21.36 6.79 3.64
N ALA A 214 -21.85 5.55 3.47
CA ALA A 214 -21.33 4.38 4.16
C ALA A 214 -19.88 4.07 3.76
N ILE A 215 -19.58 4.07 2.46
CA ILE A 215 -18.21 3.90 1.94
C ILE A 215 -17.29 4.99 2.48
N LYS A 216 -17.72 6.26 2.46
CA LYS A 216 -16.95 7.38 3.02
C LYS A 216 -16.67 7.16 4.50
N ARG A 217 -17.68 6.75 5.29
CA ARG A 217 -17.53 6.47 6.71
C ARG A 217 -16.53 5.35 6.97
N LEU A 218 -16.69 4.19 6.35
CA LEU A 218 -15.82 3.03 6.59
C LEU A 218 -14.37 3.28 6.12
N LYS A 219 -14.18 4.00 5.01
CA LYS A 219 -12.84 4.45 4.58
C LYS A 219 -12.22 5.44 5.54
N PHE A 220 -13.02 6.32 6.13
CA PHE A 220 -12.55 7.26 7.16
C PHE A 220 -12.07 6.49 8.39
N ASP A 221 -12.84 5.49 8.86
CA ASP A 221 -12.46 4.65 10.01
C ASP A 221 -11.10 3.99 9.78
N GLU A 222 -10.91 3.32 8.63
CA GLU A 222 -9.64 2.69 8.26
C GLU A 222 -8.47 3.69 8.25
N HIS A 223 -8.66 4.83 7.58
CA HIS A 223 -7.63 5.85 7.49
C HIS A 223 -7.31 6.50 8.85
N PHE A 224 -8.34 6.74 9.68
CA PHE A 224 -8.19 7.33 11.00
C PHE A 224 -7.35 6.43 11.91
N PHE A 225 -7.62 5.13 11.96
CA PHE A 225 -6.84 4.21 12.80
C PHE A 225 -5.39 4.09 12.32
N LEU A 226 -5.17 4.09 11.00
CA LEU A 226 -3.82 4.14 10.46
C LEU A 226 -3.08 5.41 10.90
N GLN A 227 -3.71 6.59 10.77
CA GLN A 227 -3.12 7.86 11.20
C GLN A 227 -2.92 7.93 12.72
N LEU A 228 -3.84 7.39 13.52
CA LEU A 228 -3.71 7.30 14.97
C LEU A 228 -2.50 6.45 15.37
N LEU A 229 -2.31 5.30 14.72
CA LEU A 229 -1.13 4.45 14.94
C LEU A 229 0.17 5.21 14.60
N MET A 230 0.20 5.96 13.49
CA MET A 230 1.36 6.78 13.12
C MET A 230 1.62 7.89 14.15
N ALA A 231 0.57 8.57 14.63
CA ALA A 231 0.68 9.60 15.65
C ALA A 231 1.22 9.05 16.98
N LEU A 232 0.75 7.88 17.41
CA LEU A 232 1.24 7.19 18.61
C LEU A 232 2.71 6.78 18.47
N ARG A 233 3.12 6.27 17.30
CA ARG A 233 4.54 5.97 17.01
C ARG A 233 5.41 7.22 17.06
N LYS A 234 4.96 8.31 16.45
CA LYS A 234 5.67 9.61 16.48
C LYS A 234 5.80 10.12 17.92
N GLN A 235 4.75 10.01 18.73
CA GLN A 235 4.80 10.39 20.14
C GLN A 235 5.79 9.52 20.95
N SER A 236 5.86 8.22 20.68
CA SER A 236 6.82 7.32 21.32
C SER A 236 8.28 7.74 21.02
N LEU A 237 8.58 8.02 19.74
CA LEU A 237 9.89 8.55 19.32
C LEU A 237 10.23 9.88 20.00
N GLN A 238 9.25 10.77 20.18
CA GLN A 238 9.44 12.05 20.88
C GLN A 238 9.79 11.88 22.36
N ARG A 239 9.29 10.83 23.02
CA ARG A 239 9.56 10.57 24.44
C ARG A 239 10.96 9.99 24.68
N SER A 240 11.48 9.22 23.74
CA SER A 240 12.73 8.50 23.93
C SER A 240 13.99 9.36 23.76
N GLY A 241 13.88 10.58 23.24
CA GLY A 241 14.96 11.57 23.13
C GLY A 241 16.14 11.12 22.25
N THR A 242 16.92 12.06 21.74
CA THR A 242 18.21 11.80 21.09
C THR A 242 19.20 12.92 21.40
N SER A 243 20.48 12.67 21.13
CA SER A 243 21.54 13.68 21.22
C SER A 243 21.49 14.61 20.00
N PRO A 244 21.21 15.92 20.16
CA PRO A 244 21.17 16.85 19.04
C PRO A 244 22.52 17.02 18.34
N LEU A 245 22.52 16.99 17.02
CA LEU A 245 23.68 17.22 16.15
C LEU A 245 23.61 18.64 15.56
N SER A 246 23.82 19.64 16.43
CA SER A 246 23.53 21.05 16.12
C SER A 246 24.61 21.81 15.37
N ASN A 247 25.85 21.34 15.44
CA ASN A 247 27.00 21.99 14.81
C ASN A 247 27.12 21.58 13.35
N ILE A 248 27.43 22.53 12.47
CA ILE A 248 27.79 22.20 11.08
C ILE A 248 29.20 21.59 11.01
N GLY A 249 30.06 21.97 11.96
CA GLY A 249 31.46 21.55 12.01
C GLY A 249 32.29 22.05 10.81
N PRO A 250 33.62 21.89 10.87
CA PRO A 250 34.50 22.31 9.77
C PRO A 250 34.40 21.37 8.56
N TYR A 251 34.06 20.09 8.78
CA TYR A 251 34.12 19.04 7.77
C TYR A 251 33.11 19.23 6.64
N PHE A 252 31.89 19.66 6.96
CA PHE A 252 30.87 19.92 5.94
C PHE A 252 31.36 20.95 4.92
N LYS A 253 31.92 22.07 5.42
CA LYS A 253 32.42 23.16 4.57
C LYS A 253 33.57 22.68 3.69
N LEU A 254 34.57 22.02 4.27
CA LEU A 254 35.72 21.46 3.56
C LEU A 254 35.31 20.52 2.41
N ILE A 255 34.37 19.61 2.66
CA ILE A 255 33.89 18.69 1.62
C ILE A 255 33.11 19.46 0.56
N SER A 256 32.15 20.31 0.98
CA SER A 256 31.28 21.04 0.04
C SER A 256 32.04 21.96 -0.92
N GLU A 257 33.09 22.64 -0.45
CA GLU A 257 33.90 23.56 -1.26
C GLU A 257 34.88 22.81 -2.18
N SER A 258 35.17 21.54 -1.89
CA SER A 258 36.06 20.71 -2.69
C SER A 258 35.38 19.96 -3.83
N LEU A 259 34.05 20.00 -3.91
CA LEU A 259 33.28 19.28 -4.92
C LEU A 259 33.59 19.79 -6.31
N LYS A 260 33.73 18.87 -7.27
CA LYS A 260 33.98 19.19 -8.69
C LYS A 260 32.72 19.65 -9.44
N PHE A 261 31.61 19.81 -8.73
CA PHE A 261 30.31 20.17 -9.26
C PHE A 261 29.55 20.98 -8.21
N GLU A 262 28.60 21.79 -8.66
CA GLU A 262 27.71 22.52 -7.75
C GLU A 262 26.53 21.65 -7.35
N LEU A 263 26.13 21.76 -6.08
CA LEU A 263 24.90 21.14 -5.59
C LEU A 263 23.68 21.82 -6.23
N THR A 264 22.67 21.02 -6.59
CA THR A 264 21.39 21.54 -7.07
C THR A 264 20.63 22.25 -5.93
N GLU A 265 19.64 23.08 -6.27
CA GLU A 265 18.83 23.76 -5.25
C GLU A 265 18.00 22.75 -4.46
N ALA A 266 17.51 21.70 -5.11
CA ALA A 266 16.84 20.58 -4.44
C ALA A 266 17.76 19.88 -3.43
N GLN A 267 19.03 19.62 -3.79
CA GLN A 267 20.01 19.02 -2.86
C GLN A 267 20.29 19.95 -1.67
N LYS A 268 20.50 21.25 -1.91
CA LYS A 268 20.73 22.24 -0.84
C LYS A 268 19.53 22.34 0.10
N LYS A 269 18.32 22.34 -0.44
CA LYS A 269 17.07 22.35 0.34
C LYS A 269 16.97 21.12 1.23
N VAL A 270 17.17 19.92 0.67
CA VAL A 270 17.12 18.66 1.43
C VAL A 270 18.17 18.63 2.54
N ILE A 271 19.40 19.08 2.28
CA ILE A 271 20.45 19.16 3.30
C ILE A 271 20.04 20.10 4.44
N LYS A 272 19.42 21.25 4.13
CA LYS A 272 18.89 22.19 5.13
C LYS A 272 17.76 21.57 5.95
N GLU A 273 16.84 20.84 5.33
CA GLU A 273 15.77 20.11 6.02
C GLU A 273 16.34 19.07 6.99
N ILE A 274 17.26 18.22 6.51
CA ILE A 274 17.93 17.22 7.34
C ILE A 274 18.66 17.88 8.51
N HIS A 275 19.46 18.91 8.25
CA HIS A 275 20.20 19.63 9.29
C HIS A 275 19.28 20.31 10.32
N SER A 276 18.11 20.80 9.89
CA SER A 276 17.11 21.34 10.81
C SER A 276 16.58 20.26 11.77
N ASP A 277 16.36 19.04 11.29
CA ASP A 277 15.89 17.94 12.14
C ASP A 277 17.00 17.42 13.06
N LEU A 278 18.23 17.34 12.56
CA LEU A 278 19.41 16.94 13.33
C LEU A 278 19.63 17.82 14.57
N LYS A 279 19.18 19.07 14.56
CA LYS A 279 19.29 20.00 15.69
C LYS A 279 18.32 19.72 16.84
N ASN A 280 17.29 18.89 16.61
CA ASN A 280 16.27 18.63 17.61
C ASN A 280 16.70 17.53 18.58
N SER A 281 16.13 17.56 19.78
CA SER A 281 16.27 16.48 20.78
C SER A 281 15.36 15.28 20.49
N ILE A 282 14.74 15.23 19.31
CA ILE A 282 13.89 14.15 18.84
C ILE A 282 14.62 13.52 17.65
N SER A 283 14.70 12.19 17.63
CA SER A 283 15.34 11.49 16.51
C SER A 283 14.65 11.83 15.19
N MET A 284 15.47 12.16 14.19
CA MET A 284 15.00 12.37 12.83
C MET A 284 14.57 11.02 12.26
N ASN A 285 13.40 10.96 11.63
CA ASN A 285 12.97 9.78 10.89
C ASN A 285 12.55 10.25 9.49
N ARG A 286 13.47 10.17 8.52
CA ARG A 286 13.29 10.84 7.22
C ARG A 286 13.53 9.89 6.04
N LEU A 287 12.70 10.02 5.01
CA LEU A 287 12.86 9.37 3.72
C LEU A 287 13.36 10.37 2.68
N LEU A 288 14.57 10.14 2.18
CA LEU A 288 15.16 10.85 1.05
C LEU A 288 14.80 10.13 -0.26
N GLN A 289 13.93 10.76 -1.03
CA GLN A 289 13.49 10.29 -2.34
C GLN A 289 14.15 11.11 -3.44
N GLY A 290 14.57 10.44 -4.50
CA GLY A 290 15.04 11.09 -5.72
C GLY A 290 15.43 10.05 -6.75
N ASP A 291 15.33 10.37 -8.03
CA ASP A 291 15.60 9.41 -9.10
C ASP A 291 17.04 8.86 -9.07
N VAL A 292 17.29 7.77 -9.80
CA VAL A 292 18.66 7.25 -9.98
C VAL A 292 19.53 8.34 -10.60
N GLY A 293 20.63 8.69 -9.92
CA GLY A 293 21.55 9.76 -10.37
C GLY A 293 21.21 11.18 -9.91
N SER A 294 20.15 11.37 -9.12
CA SER A 294 19.79 12.69 -8.52
C SER A 294 20.78 13.21 -7.46
N GLY A 295 21.79 12.41 -7.08
CA GLY A 295 22.79 12.81 -6.08
C GLY A 295 22.42 12.51 -4.62
N LYS A 296 21.55 11.52 -4.36
CA LYS A 296 21.28 11.05 -2.98
C LYS A 296 22.55 10.72 -2.19
N THR A 297 23.55 10.11 -2.84
CA THR A 297 24.83 9.76 -2.23
C THR A 297 25.64 10.98 -1.77
N ILE A 298 25.63 12.10 -2.52
CA ILE A 298 26.37 13.29 -2.05
C ILE A 298 25.67 13.95 -0.86
N VAL A 299 24.33 13.92 -0.83
CA VAL A 299 23.55 14.37 0.33
C VAL A 299 23.90 13.53 1.56
N SER A 300 23.95 12.20 1.45
CA SER A 300 24.30 11.33 2.59
C SER A 300 25.73 11.54 3.07
N ILE A 301 26.71 11.74 2.17
CA ILE A 301 28.10 12.07 2.54
C ILE A 301 28.16 13.37 3.37
N LEU A 302 27.51 14.44 2.89
CA LEU A 302 27.54 15.73 3.57
C LEU A 302 26.83 15.69 4.93
N VAL A 303 25.72 14.95 5.03
CA VAL A 303 25.02 14.75 6.29
C VAL A 303 25.84 13.92 7.27
N SER A 304 26.57 12.90 6.79
CA SER A 304 27.53 12.16 7.62
C SER A 304 28.63 13.07 8.17
N ALA A 305 29.13 14.00 7.37
CA ALA A 305 30.12 14.97 7.84
C ALA A 305 29.59 15.90 8.94
N LEU A 306 28.31 16.30 8.88
CA LEU A 306 27.64 17.04 9.97
C LEU A 306 27.62 16.21 11.26
N ALA A 307 27.23 14.93 11.18
CA ALA A 307 27.17 14.04 12.34
C ALA A 307 28.55 13.84 12.98
N VAL A 308 29.59 13.59 12.16
CA VAL A 308 30.97 13.47 12.64
C VAL A 308 31.48 14.77 13.28
N GLY A 309 31.08 15.92 12.76
CA GLY A 309 31.36 17.24 13.35
C GLY A 309 30.77 17.43 14.76
N ASN A 310 29.79 16.62 15.14
CA ASN A 310 29.18 16.57 16.48
C ASN A 310 29.67 15.37 17.30
N SER A 311 30.81 14.77 16.93
CA SER A 311 31.38 13.59 17.60
C SER A 311 30.46 12.37 17.62
N ALA A 312 29.54 12.27 16.65
CA ALA A 312 28.68 11.12 16.45
C ALA A 312 29.26 10.21 15.35
N GLN A 313 29.14 8.90 15.58
CA GLN A 313 29.43 7.87 14.59
C GLN A 313 28.24 7.72 13.64
N VAL A 314 28.54 7.31 12.41
CA VAL A 314 27.58 7.10 11.33
C VAL A 314 27.68 5.69 10.78
N ALA A 315 26.54 5.02 10.68
CA ALA A 315 26.42 3.72 10.02
C ALA A 315 25.60 3.85 8.73
N ILE A 316 26.15 3.37 7.62
CA ILE A 316 25.47 3.34 6.32
C ILE A 316 25.27 1.88 5.91
N MET A 317 24.01 1.46 5.76
CA MET A 317 23.64 0.10 5.40
C MET A 317 23.16 0.03 3.95
N ALA A 318 23.76 -0.85 3.15
CA ALA A 318 23.40 -1.11 1.75
C ALA A 318 23.06 -2.59 1.52
N PRO A 319 22.12 -2.92 0.61
CA PRO A 319 21.49 -4.25 0.60
C PRO A 319 22.39 -5.36 0.05
N THR A 320 23.43 -5.01 -0.70
CA THR A 320 24.39 -5.95 -1.29
C THR A 320 25.82 -5.50 -1.04
N GLU A 321 26.75 -6.45 -1.04
CA GLU A 321 28.18 -6.15 -0.86
C GLU A 321 28.73 -5.26 -1.99
N ILE A 322 28.17 -5.40 -3.20
CA ILE A 322 28.52 -4.56 -4.36
C ILE A 322 28.12 -3.11 -4.09
N LEU A 323 26.89 -2.86 -3.63
CA LEU A 323 26.43 -1.51 -3.32
C LEU A 323 27.16 -0.92 -2.12
N ALA A 324 27.42 -1.72 -1.07
CA ALA A 324 28.21 -1.28 0.07
C ALA A 324 29.63 -0.87 -0.35
N THR A 325 30.28 -1.64 -1.22
CA THR A 325 31.61 -1.32 -1.76
C THR A 325 31.58 -0.05 -2.62
N GLN A 326 30.56 0.13 -3.47
CA GLN A 326 30.38 1.35 -4.27
C GLN A 326 30.18 2.60 -3.40
N HIS A 327 29.35 2.51 -2.37
CA HIS A 327 29.18 3.57 -1.39
C HIS A 327 30.49 3.84 -0.65
N TYR A 328 31.19 2.81 -0.20
CA TYR A 328 32.49 2.98 0.46
C TYR A 328 33.51 3.72 -0.37
N HIS A 329 33.65 3.41 -1.66
CA HIS A 329 34.55 4.16 -2.53
C HIS A 329 34.13 5.63 -2.68
N SER A 330 32.84 5.89 -2.83
CA SER A 330 32.30 7.25 -2.96
C SER A 330 32.52 8.06 -1.69
N PHE A 331 32.15 7.49 -0.54
CA PHE A 331 32.33 8.10 0.78
C PHE A 331 33.80 8.33 1.10
N LYS A 332 34.66 7.33 0.90
CA LYS A 332 36.10 7.43 1.17
C LYS A 332 36.73 8.57 0.39
N THR A 333 36.44 8.67 -0.92
CA THR A 333 36.98 9.72 -1.80
C THR A 333 36.66 11.14 -1.31
N GLU A 334 35.44 11.35 -0.80
CA GLU A 334 34.99 12.67 -0.34
C GLU A 334 35.41 12.94 1.12
N LEU A 335 35.33 11.95 2.01
CA LEU A 335 35.68 12.07 3.43
C LEU A 335 37.19 12.20 3.70
N GLU A 336 38.04 11.64 2.83
CA GLU A 336 39.51 11.81 2.93
C GLU A 336 39.93 13.27 2.81
N ARG A 337 39.18 14.11 2.07
CA ARG A 337 39.46 15.56 1.96
C ARG A 337 39.34 16.30 3.29
N ALA A 338 38.54 15.75 4.20
CA ALA A 338 38.33 16.23 5.55
C ALA A 338 39.09 15.40 6.61
N ASN A 339 39.95 14.46 6.19
CA ASN A 339 40.64 13.50 7.06
C ASN A 339 39.69 12.72 7.98
N ILE A 340 38.47 12.40 7.51
CA ILE A 340 37.52 11.58 8.27
C ILE A 340 37.76 10.10 7.93
N PRO A 341 38.15 9.25 8.90
CA PRO A 341 38.29 7.82 8.66
C PRO A 341 36.95 7.17 8.30
N CYS A 342 36.94 6.38 7.24
CA CYS A 342 35.79 5.61 6.80
C CYS A 342 36.21 4.16 6.58
N THR A 343 35.39 3.19 7.00
CA THR A 343 35.68 1.76 6.81
C THR A 343 34.51 1.01 6.18
N LEU A 344 34.80 -0.18 5.66
CA LEU A 344 33.84 -1.11 5.07
C LEU A 344 33.70 -2.34 5.97
N LEU A 345 32.46 -2.74 6.29
CA LEU A 345 32.14 -3.94 7.05
C LEU A 345 31.19 -4.86 6.26
N LEU A 346 31.72 -5.98 5.77
CA LEU A 346 30.95 -7.00 5.02
C LEU A 346 30.79 -8.28 5.84
N GLY A 347 29.82 -9.12 5.46
CA GLY A 347 29.49 -10.34 6.20
C GLY A 347 30.54 -11.45 6.06
N ASN A 348 31.29 -11.44 4.95
CA ASN A 348 32.30 -12.43 4.60
C ASN A 348 33.75 -12.01 4.93
N MET A 349 33.95 -10.93 5.70
CA MET A 349 35.30 -10.47 6.06
C MET A 349 36.04 -11.46 6.95
N LYS A 350 37.36 -11.59 6.74
CA LYS A 350 38.23 -12.40 7.59
C LYS A 350 38.29 -11.81 9.00
N LYS A 351 38.40 -12.68 10.02
CA LYS A 351 38.52 -12.25 11.43
C LYS A 351 39.65 -11.24 11.65
N SER A 352 40.79 -11.41 10.99
CA SER A 352 41.94 -10.51 11.09
C SER A 352 41.65 -9.08 10.63
N GLU A 353 40.72 -8.90 9.69
CA GLU A 353 40.31 -7.59 9.16
C GLU A 353 39.12 -7.02 9.95
N ARG A 354 38.22 -7.90 10.41
CA ARG A 354 37.02 -7.53 11.16
C ARG A 354 37.34 -7.02 12.56
N ILE A 355 38.24 -7.69 13.30
CA ILE A 355 38.53 -7.37 14.71
C ILE A 355 38.98 -5.91 14.91
N PRO A 356 39.93 -5.36 14.12
CA PRO A 356 40.33 -3.96 14.24
C PRO A 356 39.19 -2.97 13.98
N ILE A 357 38.23 -3.33 13.10
CA ILE A 357 37.06 -2.49 12.82
C ILE A 357 36.12 -2.46 14.03
N LEU A 358 35.84 -3.62 14.64
CA LEU A 358 34.99 -3.70 15.82
C LEU A 358 35.57 -2.90 16.99
N ASP A 359 36.87 -3.08 17.28
CA ASP A 359 37.58 -2.28 18.31
C ASP A 359 37.54 -0.79 17.99
N GLY A 360 37.73 -0.42 16.72
CA GLY A 360 37.67 0.96 16.27
C GLY A 360 36.28 1.59 16.43
N LEU A 361 35.21 0.83 16.23
CA LEU A 361 33.83 1.28 16.43
C LEU A 361 33.49 1.43 17.90
N GLU A 362 33.85 0.45 18.73
CA GLU A 362 33.60 0.44 20.18
C GLU A 362 34.36 1.55 20.90
N ASN A 363 35.59 1.86 20.47
CA ASN A 363 36.39 2.95 21.03
C ASN A 363 36.11 4.33 20.39
N GLY A 364 35.30 4.38 19.32
CA GLY A 364 34.96 5.61 18.60
C GLY A 364 36.08 6.17 17.72
N LYS A 365 37.11 5.38 17.40
CA LYS A 365 38.17 5.76 16.46
C LYS A 365 37.69 5.77 15.00
N ILE A 366 36.65 5.01 14.71
CA ILE A 366 36.02 4.91 13.38
C ILE A 366 34.71 5.70 13.42
N PRO A 367 34.68 6.93 12.84
CA PRO A 367 33.48 7.75 12.84
C PRO A 367 32.47 7.36 11.75
N VAL A 368 32.89 6.71 10.66
CA VAL A 368 31.98 6.29 9.59
C VAL A 368 32.23 4.84 9.20
N VAL A 369 31.16 4.04 9.17
CA VAL A 369 31.18 2.66 8.67
C VAL A 369 30.10 2.45 7.63
N ILE A 370 30.48 1.78 6.54
CA ILE A 370 29.57 1.36 5.48
C ILE A 370 29.54 -0.15 5.46
N GLY A 371 28.37 -0.76 5.32
CA GLY A 371 28.28 -2.21 5.35
C GLY A 371 26.95 -2.75 4.89
N THR A 372 26.82 -4.07 4.97
CA THR A 372 25.57 -4.78 4.68
C THR A 372 24.85 -5.14 5.99
N HIS A 373 24.10 -6.24 6.00
CA HIS A 373 23.56 -6.86 7.21
C HIS A 373 24.63 -7.24 8.26
N ALA A 374 25.92 -7.14 7.92
CA ALA A 374 26.99 -7.29 8.90
C ALA A 374 26.92 -6.25 10.04
N LEU A 375 26.40 -5.04 9.76
CA LEU A 375 26.28 -3.96 10.76
C LEU A 375 25.30 -4.26 11.90
N ILE A 376 24.34 -5.16 11.67
CA ILE A 376 23.30 -5.52 12.64
C ILE A 376 23.64 -6.77 13.44
N GLN A 377 24.85 -7.32 13.26
CA GLN A 377 25.32 -8.45 14.05
C GLN A 377 25.61 -8.02 15.49
N ASP A 378 25.46 -8.95 16.44
CA ASP A 378 25.50 -8.64 17.87
C ASP A 378 26.87 -8.10 18.33
N ASP A 379 27.95 -8.54 17.68
CA ASP A 379 29.34 -8.15 17.96
C ASP A 379 29.71 -6.72 17.51
N VAL A 380 28.86 -6.06 16.70
CA VAL A 380 29.08 -4.68 16.29
C VAL A 380 28.57 -3.73 17.37
N ILE A 381 29.48 -3.05 18.05
CA ILE A 381 29.19 -2.11 19.14
C ILE A 381 29.73 -0.73 18.75
N PHE A 382 28.92 0.31 18.93
CA PHE A 382 29.31 1.70 18.68
C PHE A 382 29.49 2.44 19.99
N LYS A 383 30.51 3.30 20.07
CA LYS A 383 30.67 4.22 21.20
C LYS A 383 29.55 5.27 21.26
N ASN A 384 29.22 5.87 20.12
CA ASN A 384 28.25 6.95 20.01
C ASN A 384 27.62 6.99 18.61
N LEU A 385 26.80 5.98 18.27
CA LEU A 385 26.04 5.99 17.02
C LEU A 385 24.96 7.08 17.08
N GLY A 386 25.10 8.12 16.27
CA GLY A 386 24.14 9.25 16.23
C GLY A 386 23.41 9.40 14.90
N LEU A 387 23.86 8.74 13.83
CA LEU A 387 23.18 8.76 12.54
C LEU A 387 23.24 7.38 11.86
N VAL A 388 22.09 6.92 11.39
CA VAL A 388 21.92 5.70 10.60
C VAL A 388 21.35 6.07 9.24
N ILE A 389 22.02 5.62 8.17
CA ILE A 389 21.57 5.81 6.79
C ILE A 389 21.31 4.44 6.16
N VAL A 390 20.14 4.23 5.56
CA VAL A 390 19.79 2.98 4.88
C VAL A 390 19.49 3.26 3.42
N ASP A 391 20.28 2.71 2.51
CA ASP A 391 20.03 2.83 1.06
C ASP A 391 19.14 1.70 0.56
N GLU A 392 18.32 1.99 -0.45
CA GLU A 392 17.30 1.08 -0.99
C GLU A 392 16.50 0.37 0.11
N GLN A 393 15.92 1.18 1.02
CA GLN A 393 15.28 0.67 2.24
C GLN A 393 14.24 -0.44 2.02
N HIS A 394 13.60 -0.49 0.85
CA HIS A 394 12.61 -1.51 0.48
C HIS A 394 13.19 -2.93 0.41
N ARG A 395 14.52 -3.07 0.33
CA ARG A 395 15.22 -4.36 0.36
C ARG A 395 15.47 -4.89 1.77
N PHE A 396 15.24 -4.07 2.80
CA PHE A 396 15.49 -4.43 4.19
C PHE A 396 14.20 -4.68 4.95
N GLY A 397 14.18 -5.75 5.75
CA GLY A 397 13.07 -6.03 6.66
C GLY A 397 12.97 -4.97 7.77
N VAL A 398 11.76 -4.76 8.31
CA VAL A 398 11.53 -3.84 9.44
C VAL A 398 12.46 -4.16 10.62
N ASN A 399 12.61 -5.44 10.95
CA ASN A 399 13.45 -5.90 12.06
C ASN A 399 14.95 -5.61 11.85
N GLN A 400 15.44 -5.63 10.60
CA GLN A 400 16.85 -5.32 10.32
C GLN A 400 17.14 -3.84 10.59
N ARG A 401 16.20 -2.95 10.23
CA ARG A 401 16.32 -1.51 10.50
C ARG A 401 16.25 -1.23 12.01
N ALA A 402 15.30 -1.85 12.71
CA ALA A 402 15.17 -1.72 14.16
C ALA A 402 16.47 -2.12 14.88
N LYS A 403 17.05 -3.28 14.52
CA LYS A 403 18.32 -3.74 15.11
C LYS A 403 19.48 -2.76 14.93
N LEU A 404 19.56 -2.06 13.80
CA LEU A 404 20.62 -1.07 13.59
C LEU A 404 20.39 0.19 14.44
N ILE A 405 19.14 0.63 14.57
CA ILE A 405 18.76 1.77 15.41
C ILE A 405 19.04 1.46 16.90
N GLU A 406 18.74 0.24 17.34
CA GLU A 406 18.98 -0.24 18.71
C GLU A 406 20.47 -0.27 19.11
N LYS A 407 21.40 -0.18 18.15
CA LYS A 407 22.84 -0.07 18.44
C LYS A 407 23.26 1.31 18.98
N GLY A 408 22.37 2.31 18.96
CA GLY A 408 22.58 3.63 19.52
C GLY A 408 21.41 4.08 20.38
N ILE A 409 21.54 5.25 21.02
CA ILE A 409 20.46 5.85 21.82
C ILE A 409 19.57 6.67 20.87
N ASN A 410 18.63 5.99 20.21
CA ASN A 410 17.73 6.56 19.19
C ASN A 410 18.48 7.45 18.17
N PRO A 411 19.47 6.92 17.44
CA PRO A 411 20.19 7.70 16.43
C PRO A 411 19.22 8.29 15.41
N HIS A 412 19.58 9.43 14.83
CA HIS A 412 18.85 9.99 13.69
C HIS A 412 18.83 8.96 12.54
N PHE A 413 17.70 8.79 11.87
CA PHE A 413 17.48 7.80 10.83
C PHE A 413 17.14 8.45 9.48
N LEU A 414 17.91 8.11 8.46
CA LEU A 414 17.72 8.56 7.08
C LEU A 414 17.61 7.34 6.15
N ALA A 415 16.42 7.08 5.63
CA ALA A 415 16.23 6.12 4.55
C ALA A 415 16.40 6.80 3.19
N MET A 416 16.97 6.10 2.21
CA MET A 416 17.08 6.56 0.82
C MET A 416 16.34 5.61 -0.11
N THR A 417 15.72 6.15 -1.16
CA THR A 417 15.12 5.35 -2.22
C THR A 417 15.19 6.04 -3.57
N ALA A 418 15.42 5.24 -4.62
CA ALA A 418 15.34 5.69 -5.99
C ALA A 418 13.93 5.63 -6.59
N THR A 419 13.01 4.86 -5.99
CA THR A 419 11.66 4.68 -6.52
C THR A 419 10.78 5.86 -6.13
N PRO A 420 10.19 6.60 -7.09
CA PRO A 420 9.28 7.68 -6.76
C PRO A 420 8.00 7.08 -6.16
N ILE A 421 7.78 7.34 -4.87
CA ILE A 421 6.54 6.96 -4.19
C ILE A 421 5.61 8.19 -4.26
N PRO A 422 4.38 8.06 -4.77
CA PRO A 422 3.39 9.14 -4.70
C PRO A 422 3.25 9.63 -3.27
N ARG A 423 3.25 10.95 -3.05
CA ARG A 423 3.21 11.55 -1.71
C ARG A 423 2.04 11.05 -0.86
N THR A 424 0.91 10.74 -1.48
CA THR A 424 -0.26 10.16 -0.82
C THR A 424 -0.01 8.72 -0.35
N LEU A 425 0.76 7.92 -1.09
CA LEU A 425 1.15 6.57 -0.70
C LEU A 425 2.28 6.59 0.33
N SER A 426 3.21 7.55 0.27
CA SER A 426 4.28 7.66 1.27
C SER A 426 3.73 7.99 2.66
N ILE A 427 2.74 8.88 2.76
CA ILE A 427 2.08 9.22 4.04
C ILE A 427 1.30 8.03 4.61
N THR A 428 0.80 7.12 3.76
CA THR A 428 0.03 5.94 4.18
C THR A 428 0.94 4.75 4.55
N TYR A 429 1.95 4.44 3.73
CA TYR A 429 2.83 3.27 3.89
C TYR A 429 4.10 3.54 4.72
N HIS A 430 4.54 4.79 4.75
CA HIS A 430 5.74 5.26 5.44
C HIS A 430 5.43 6.44 6.36
N GLY A 431 4.17 6.53 6.84
CA GLY A 431 3.60 7.71 7.52
C GLY A 431 4.27 8.16 8.81
N ASP A 432 5.23 7.41 9.33
CA ASP A 432 6.09 7.79 10.45
C ASP A 432 7.35 8.56 10.00
N MET A 433 7.68 8.57 8.71
CA MET A 433 8.83 9.27 8.13
C MET A 433 8.45 10.59 7.48
N ASP A 434 9.22 11.64 7.76
CA ASP A 434 9.16 12.90 7.02
C ASP A 434 9.79 12.72 5.62
N LEU A 435 9.20 13.33 4.59
CA LEU A 435 9.63 13.14 3.19
C LEU A 435 10.47 14.32 2.69
N SER A 436 11.67 14.04 2.19
CA SER A 436 12.50 14.96 1.41
C SER A 436 12.62 14.47 -0.03
N ILE A 437 12.37 15.35 -1.00
CA ILE A 437 12.41 15.00 -2.43
C ILE A 437 13.52 15.78 -3.11
N ILE A 438 14.38 15.10 -3.86
CA ILE A 438 15.28 15.68 -4.86
C ILE A 438 14.61 15.52 -6.23
N ASP A 439 13.94 16.57 -6.68
CA ASP A 439 13.20 16.66 -7.95
C ASP A 439 14.02 17.29 -9.10
N GLU A 440 15.27 17.70 -8.81
CA GLU A 440 16.20 18.25 -9.79
C GLU A 440 17.30 17.25 -10.15
N MET A 441 17.57 17.11 -11.45
CA MET A 441 18.70 16.33 -11.96
C MET A 441 19.96 17.21 -12.09
N PRO A 442 21.17 16.65 -11.91
CA PRO A 442 22.40 17.38 -12.24
C PRO A 442 22.44 17.78 -13.72
N ALA A 443 22.90 19.01 -14.01
CA ALA A 443 22.83 19.65 -15.33
C ALA A 443 23.47 18.85 -16.48
N ASN A 444 24.47 18.02 -16.20
CA ASN A 444 25.22 17.26 -17.22
C ASN A 444 24.66 15.86 -17.50
N ARG A 445 23.46 15.52 -17.01
CA ARG A 445 22.89 14.18 -17.22
C ARG A 445 22.18 14.07 -18.58
N ILE A 446 22.68 13.19 -19.43
CA ILE A 446 22.06 12.87 -20.72
C ILE A 446 20.81 11.99 -20.48
N PRO A 447 19.62 12.36 -20.98
CA PRO A 447 18.42 11.55 -20.82
C PRO A 447 18.53 10.23 -21.59
N VAL A 448 18.06 9.14 -20.99
CA VAL A 448 18.06 7.81 -21.63
C VAL A 448 16.94 7.76 -22.66
N VAL A 449 17.29 7.64 -23.95
CA VAL A 449 16.30 7.45 -25.02
C VAL A 449 15.70 6.06 -24.89
N THR A 450 14.46 5.98 -24.45
CA THR A 450 13.70 4.73 -24.34
C THR A 450 12.79 4.57 -25.55
N LYS A 451 12.82 3.39 -26.19
CA LYS A 451 11.89 3.02 -27.26
C LYS A 451 11.17 1.74 -26.86
N VAL A 452 9.85 1.70 -27.05
CA VAL A 452 9.07 0.45 -26.96
C VAL A 452 9.17 -0.20 -28.33
N VAL A 453 9.77 -1.40 -28.38
CA VAL A 453 9.90 -2.22 -29.59
C VAL A 453 8.81 -3.27 -29.61
#